data_AF-A0A3R9UB13-F1
#
_entry.id   AF-A0A3R9UB13-F1
#
_cell.length_a   1.000
_cell.length_b   1.000
_cell.length_c   1.000
_cell.angle_alpha   90.00
_cell.angle_beta   90.00
_cell.angle_gamma   90.00
#
_symmetry.space_group_name_H-M   'P 1'
#
loop_
_entity.id
_entity.type
_entity.pdbx_description
1 polymer ?
#
loop_
_entity_poly.entity_id
_entity_poly.type
_entity_poly.pdbx_seq_one_letter_code
_entity_poly.pdbx_strand_id
1 'polypeptide(L)' 'MEPQSFDTTHSRRRPPVEPILMETSEVAVMLSMSTNWVYREASKLGLKGYKLGRGKNAKVLHKRTEVFKWLEQQKVY' A
#
# COMPACT_ATOMS: atom_id res chain seq x y z
N MET A 1 -3.92 -49.10 -27.74
CA MET A 1 -3.03 -47.95 -27.48
C MET A 1 -3.94 -46.80 -27.12
N GLU A 2 -4.03 -46.47 -25.84
CA GLU A 2 -4.95 -45.48 -25.28
C GLU A 2 -4.15 -44.21 -24.97
N PRO A 3 -4.60 -43.00 -25.38
CA PRO A 3 -3.82 -41.80 -25.16
C PRO A 3 -3.98 -41.32 -23.71
N GLN A 4 -2.87 -41.22 -22.99
CA GLN A 4 -2.85 -40.63 -21.66
C GLN A 4 -3.00 -39.11 -21.76
N SER A 5 -4.14 -38.63 -21.27
CA SER A 5 -4.45 -37.22 -21.05
C SER A 5 -3.45 -36.62 -20.06
N PHE A 6 -2.65 -35.65 -20.52
CA PHE A 6 -1.84 -34.82 -19.63
C PHE A 6 -2.77 -33.90 -18.84
N ASP A 7 -3.01 -34.26 -17.58
CA ASP A 7 -3.70 -33.43 -16.61
C ASP A 7 -2.88 -32.14 -16.41
N THR A 8 -3.30 -31.08 -17.09
CA THR A 8 -2.72 -29.75 -16.92
C THR A 8 -3.17 -29.25 -15.56
N THR A 9 -2.35 -29.57 -14.56
CA THR A 9 -2.43 -28.98 -13.23
C THR A 9 -2.29 -27.46 -13.38
N HIS A 10 -3.44 -26.79 -13.49
CA HIS A 10 -3.55 -25.35 -13.34
C HIS A 10 -3.23 -25.06 -11.89
N SER A 11 -1.94 -24.99 -11.57
CA SER A 11 -1.45 -24.41 -10.33
C SER A 11 -2.04 -23.01 -10.28
N ARG A 12 -3.12 -22.85 -9.50
CA ARG A 12 -3.79 -21.57 -9.22
C ARG A 12 -2.72 -20.66 -8.64
N ARG A 13 -2.04 -19.92 -9.51
CA ARG A 13 -1.18 -18.81 -9.14
C ARG A 13 -2.10 -17.79 -8.48
N ARG A 14 -2.19 -17.86 -7.15
CA ARG A 14 -2.81 -16.80 -6.37
C ARG A 14 -2.07 -15.52 -6.78
N PRO A 15 -2.75 -14.48 -7.26
CA PRO A 15 -2.08 -13.22 -7.55
C PRO A 15 -1.32 -12.80 -6.28
N PRO A 16 -0.09 -12.27 -6.40
CA PRO A 16 0.64 -11.74 -5.25
C PRO A 16 -0.30 -10.77 -4.52
N VAL A 17 -0.66 -11.09 -3.28
CA VAL A 17 -1.55 -10.23 -2.50
C VAL A 17 -0.74 -8.99 -2.18
N GLU A 18 -1.04 -7.89 -2.86
CA GLU A 18 -0.38 -6.61 -2.56
C GLU A 18 -0.63 -6.25 -1.08
N PRO A 19 0.40 -5.82 -0.35
CA PRO A 19 0.25 -5.43 1.03
C PRO A 19 -0.74 -4.26 1.14
N ILE A 20 -1.79 -4.46 1.95
CA ILE A 20 -2.85 -3.46 2.17
C ILE A 20 -2.29 -2.21 2.87
N LEU A 21 -1.26 -2.40 3.70
CA LEU A 21 -0.61 -1.36 4.48
C LEU A 21 0.80 -1.08 3.93
N MET A 22 1.12 0.20 3.78
CA MET A 22 2.37 0.73 3.25
C MET A 22 3.11 1.49 4.34
N GLU A 23 4.43 1.35 4.39
CA GLU A 23 5.24 2.16 5.29
C GLU A 23 5.30 3.63 4.82
N THR A 24 5.54 4.56 5.73
CA THR A 24 5.70 5.99 5.39
C THR A 24 6.84 6.24 4.39
N SER A 25 7.91 5.44 4.45
CA SER A 25 9.01 5.44 3.48
C SER A 25 8.52 5.12 2.06
N GLU A 26 7.69 4.09 1.93
CA GLU A 26 7.13 3.67 0.65
C GLU A 26 6.19 4.72 0.07
N VAL A 27 5.33 5.30 0.92
CA VAL A 27 4.45 6.42 0.53
C VAL A 27 5.28 7.63 0.07
N ALA A 28 6.36 7.95 0.76
CA ALA A 28 7.24 9.05 0.37
C ALA A 28 7.85 8.82 -1.02
N VAL A 29 8.29 7.59 -1.33
CA VAL A 29 8.79 7.21 -2.65
C VAL A 29 7.70 7.35 -3.72
N MET A 30 6.48 6.86 -3.46
CA MET A 30 5.36 7.01 -4.41
C MET A 30 5.03 8.47 -4.73
N LEU A 31 5.09 9.34 -3.72
CA LEU A 31 4.80 10.76 -3.85
C LEU A 31 5.99 11.56 -4.40
N SER A 32 7.17 10.94 -4.56
CA SER A 32 8.44 11.63 -4.84
C SER A 32 8.74 12.74 -3.82
N MET A 33 8.43 12.51 -2.55
CA MET A 33 8.58 13.44 -1.44
C MET A 33 9.51 12.87 -0.36
N SER A 34 9.92 13.70 0.60
CA SER A 34 10.66 13.22 1.78
C SER A 34 9.72 12.57 2.81
N THR A 35 10.22 11.59 3.58
CA THR A 35 9.46 10.99 4.68
C THR A 35 9.04 12.00 5.75
N ASN A 36 9.90 12.99 6.02
CA ASN A 36 9.59 14.08 6.93
C ASN A 36 8.41 14.93 6.43
N TRP A 37 8.34 15.19 5.12
CA TRP A 37 7.18 15.86 4.51
C TRP A 37 5.90 15.03 4.69
N VAL A 38 5.97 13.70 4.50
CA VAL A 38 4.80 12.83 4.71
C VAL A 38 4.32 12.87 6.17
N TYR A 39 5.25 12.86 7.14
CA TYR A 39 4.87 12.96 8.56
C TYR A 39 4.25 14.31 8.93
N ARG A 40 4.72 15.42 8.36
CA ARG A 40 4.31 16.77 8.77
C ARG A 40 3.18 17.34 7.94
N GLU A 41 3.24 17.17 6.63
CA GLU A 41 2.35 17.83 5.67
C GLU A 41 1.25 16.90 5.17
N ALA A 42 1.54 15.63 4.85
CA ALA A 42 0.50 14.74 4.34
C ALA A 42 -0.65 14.54 5.35
N SER A 43 -0.34 14.48 6.65
CA SER A 43 -1.38 14.46 7.70
C SER A 43 -2.23 15.74 7.76
N LYS A 44 -1.66 16.92 7.46
CA LYS A 44 -2.41 18.18 7.40
C LYS A 44 -3.34 18.22 6.19
N LEU A 45 -2.92 17.60 5.08
CA LEU A 45 -3.71 17.46 3.87
C LEU A 45 -4.76 16.34 3.94
N GLY A 46 -4.93 15.73 5.12
CA GLY A 46 -5.97 14.72 5.37
C GLY A 46 -5.57 13.28 5.06
N LEU A 47 -4.30 13.00 4.73
CA LEU A 47 -3.83 11.62 4.57
C LEU A 47 -3.80 10.91 5.94
N LYS A 48 -4.59 9.85 6.07
CA LYS A 48 -4.67 9.07 7.32
C LYS A 48 -3.44 8.19 7.50
N GLY A 49 -2.78 8.35 8.64
CA GLY A 49 -1.74 7.45 9.14
C GLY A 49 -2.30 6.56 10.25
N TYR A 50 -2.12 5.25 10.11
CA TYR A 50 -2.49 4.25 11.10
C TYR A 50 -1.29 3.88 11.95
N LYS A 51 -1.38 4.11 13.25
CA LYS A 51 -0.35 3.68 14.19
C LYS A 51 -0.50 2.19 14.47
N LEU A 52 0.52 1.41 14.13
CA LEU A 52 0.64 0.01 14.49
C LEU A 52 1.46 -0.09 15.78
N GLY A 53 0.78 -0.36 16.89
CA GLY A 53 1.38 -0.48 18.23
C GLY A 53 0.99 0.65 19.19
N ARG A 54 1.57 0.62 20.39
CA ARG A 54 1.32 1.59 21.47
C ARG A 54 2.61 2.31 21.82
N GLY A 55 2.51 3.60 22.18
CA GLY A 55 3.64 4.42 22.62
C GLY A 55 4.19 5.39 21.56
N LYS A 56 5.25 6.13 21.92
CA LYS A 56 5.84 7.22 21.11
C LYS A 56 6.53 6.73 19.83
N ASN A 57 7.01 5.48 19.82
CA ASN A 57 7.72 4.86 18.70
C ASN A 57 6.84 3.91 17.87
N ALA A 58 5.51 4.02 17.99
CA ALA A 58 4.60 3.20 17.19
C ALA A 58 4.82 3.50 15.69
N LYS A 59 4.95 2.44 14.88
CA LYS A 59 5.12 2.60 13.43
C LYS A 59 3.85 3.20 12.83
N VAL A 60 4.01 4.14 11.90
CA VAL A 60 2.90 4.68 11.12
C VAL A 60 2.87 3.97 9.78
N LEU A 61 1.71 3.40 9.46
CA LEU A 61 1.42 2.75 8.20
C LEU A 61 0.24 3.43 7.53
N HIS A 62 0.16 3.34 6.21
CA HIS A 62 -0.91 3.92 5.42
C HIS A 62 -1.61 2.84 4.63
N LYS A 63 -2.93 2.89 4.54
CA LYS A 63 -3.63 1.98 3.62
C LYS A 63 -3.37 2.41 2.20
N ARG A 64 -2.88 1.48 1.37
CA ARG A 64 -2.59 1.72 -0.05
C ARG A 64 -3.79 2.34 -0.77
N THR A 65 -4.98 1.77 -0.56
CA THR A 65 -6.24 2.27 -1.13
C THR A 65 -6.61 3.68 -0.67
N GLU A 66 -6.27 4.07 0.56
CA GLU A 66 -6.53 5.42 1.05
C GLU A 66 -5.52 6.42 0.49
N VAL A 67 -4.25 6.04 0.35
CA VAL A 67 -3.21 6.87 -0.30
C VAL A 67 -3.62 7.18 -1.75
N PHE A 68 -4.07 6.18 -2.50
CA PHE A 68 -4.54 6.38 -3.88
C PHE A 68 -5.78 7.27 -3.95
N LYS A 69 -6.79 7.04 -3.11
CA LYS A 69 -7.97 7.92 -3.06
C LYS A 69 -7.62 9.35 -2.68
N TRP A 70 -6.71 9.53 -1.73
CA TRP A 70 -6.22 10.85 -1.35
C TRP A 70 -5.48 11.54 -2.49
N LEU A 71 -4.64 10.80 -3.23
CA LEU A 71 -3.99 11.30 -4.44
C LEU A 71 -4.98 11.72 -5.52
N GLU A 72 -6.03 10.95 -5.74
CA GLU A 72 -7.12 11.32 -6.66
C GLU A 72 -7.81 12.62 -6.22
N GLN A 73 -8.06 12.78 -4.92
CA GLN A 73 -8.63 14.02 -4.37
C GLN A 73 -7.72 15.24 -4.59
N GLN A 74 -6.40 15.09 -4.47
CA GLN A 74 -5.46 16.18 -4.69
C GLN A 74 -5.35 16.61 -6.16
N LYS A 75 -5.63 15.73 -7.12
CA LYS A 75 -5.61 16.09 -8.55
C LYS A 75 -6.83 16.90 -8.99
N VAL A 76 -7.89 16.92 -8.19
CA VAL A 76 -9.14 17.63 -8.48
C VAL A 76 -9.15 19.04 -7.85
N TYR A 77 -8.19 19.34 -6.98
CA TYR A 77 -7.91 20.67 -6.45
C TYR A 77 -6.86 21.40 -7.29
#